data_AF-A0A6A6G2P0-F1
#
_entry.id   AF-A0A6A6G2P0-F1
#
_cell.length_a   1.000
_cell.length_b   1.000
_cell.length_c   1.000
_cell.angle_alpha   90.00
_cell.angle_beta   90.00
_cell.angle_gamma   90.00
#
_symmetry.space_group_name_H-M   'P 1'
#
loop_
_entity.id
_entity.type
_entity.pdbx_description
1 polymer ?
#
loop_
_entity_poly.entity_id
_entity_poly.type
_entity_poly.pdbx_seq_one_letter_code
_entity_poly.pdbx_strand_id
1 'polypeptide(L)'
;MSRPKVVRSGRRLQVSRSSTQRIRALCNYPIKSSNGSLITLSGSSKGLYVTWTGGRPLHFTSRSERNTTNGHDGAEDQQDGQKDPESDDEALFESDEEDVDDDQPYPSVVQDLELPLQSPVIHLAICPLPTPENDRDSADVPTLLTKQIVVAVACENGSAKIITLPLDPPSATTKRKRKLGARICDLEQSGHLDVPRSIAMTWTASEDKHRRNESRQRQTRHSTRQSSAPARPSGKDLLVALATSELSGSLNFYSIPILSSDSVQHLTHQTALPFHSTYLDSLATTITFNPSSYPSDRHAQLLVGDVQGHISTYDLSASSESGADSRSARLSPRLVIQFSTPYTTSPDPMVPALSHRKRVLSAAWILGGVSILVLLEDGTIGLYALNSSPPTNIRSQLSPLTFAASAFIGNEPEQTSTTFERPKRAQLAPMTPNTRRTKSEGLFSGPSSTTSHGPRGGIAVRSATSTHGSSDDAAVIYYNTRVCAIPSIREWWSRNAPREGPSLHGTGMQDLSGIDLGNEIITSVHILGSAKDEEPSVLGANALKGDVLVVGEYRTHLLSAVKQKTPKLFTRDESPTRVDRRLLEQGELGVDGLDRMLDSMEGVERRVGFMD
;
A
#
# COMPACT_ATOMS: atom_id res chain seq x y z
N MET A 1 -8.04 -20.17 -12.87
CA MET A 1 -8.61 -18.81 -12.87
C MET A 1 -9.16 -18.48 -14.26
N SER A 2 -10.22 -17.68 -14.36
CA SER A 2 -10.72 -17.16 -15.64
C SER A 2 -9.74 -16.12 -16.21
N ARG A 3 -9.71 -15.97 -17.54
CA ARG A 3 -8.93 -14.91 -18.20
C ARG A 3 -9.43 -13.53 -17.74
N PRO A 4 -8.54 -12.57 -17.42
CA PRO A 4 -8.96 -11.24 -17.00
C PRO A 4 -9.66 -10.49 -18.15
N LYS A 5 -10.65 -9.68 -17.80
CA LYS A 5 -11.32 -8.76 -18.73
C LYS A 5 -10.47 -7.49 -18.85
N VAL A 6 -9.98 -7.20 -20.04
CA VAL A 6 -9.18 -6.00 -20.32
C VAL A 6 -10.04 -4.99 -21.05
N VAL A 7 -10.08 -3.75 -20.55
CA VAL A 7 -10.77 -2.63 -21.17
C VAL A 7 -9.77 -1.49 -21.32
N ARG A 8 -9.58 -1.00 -22.55
CA ARG A 8 -8.71 0.14 -22.85
C ARG A 8 -9.59 1.36 -23.15
N SER A 9 -9.42 2.43 -22.38
CA SER A 9 -10.14 3.69 -22.57
C SER A 9 -9.14 4.84 -22.67
N GLY A 10 -8.85 5.26 -23.90
CA GLY A 10 -7.82 6.26 -24.19
C GLY A 10 -6.44 5.83 -23.67
N ARG A 11 -5.90 6.58 -22.70
CA ARG A 11 -4.61 6.31 -22.03
C ARG A 11 -4.73 5.46 -20.77
N ARG A 12 -5.92 4.97 -20.43
CA ARG A 12 -6.15 4.12 -19.25
C ARG A 12 -6.36 2.67 -19.67
N LEU A 13 -5.69 1.77 -18.98
CA LEU A 13 -5.90 0.32 -19.05
C LEU A 13 -6.62 -0.11 -17.78
N GLN A 14 -7.73 -0.80 -17.92
CA GLN A 14 -8.43 -1.46 -16.83
C GLN A 14 -8.32 -2.96 -17.02
N VAL A 15 -7.71 -3.65 -16.06
CA VAL A 15 -7.61 -5.11 -16.02
C VAL A 15 -8.48 -5.61 -14.87
N SER A 16 -9.51 -6.39 -15.19
CA SER A 16 -10.47 -6.89 -14.19
C SER A 16 -10.34 -8.41 -14.04
N ARG A 17 -10.08 -8.88 -12.81
CA ARG A 17 -9.99 -10.30 -12.48
C ARG A 17 -11.18 -10.69 -11.61
N SER A 18 -11.87 -11.77 -11.97
CA SER A 18 -12.91 -12.35 -11.14
C SER A 18 -12.34 -13.43 -10.22
N SER A 19 -12.72 -13.37 -8.95
CA SER A 19 -12.47 -14.37 -7.94
C SER A 19 -13.69 -15.27 -7.78
N THR A 20 -13.47 -16.56 -7.53
CA THR A 20 -14.53 -17.51 -7.16
C THR A 20 -14.93 -17.41 -5.69
N GLN A 21 -14.10 -16.75 -4.88
CA GLN A 21 -14.33 -16.56 -3.45
C GLN A 21 -14.53 -15.07 -3.15
N ARG A 22 -15.38 -14.78 -2.16
CA ARG A 22 -15.60 -13.40 -1.71
C ARG A 22 -14.33 -12.86 -1.06
N ILE A 23 -13.83 -11.74 -1.57
CA ILE A 23 -12.71 -10.97 -1.03
C ILE A 23 -13.28 -10.06 0.06
N ARG A 24 -12.78 -10.21 1.28
CA ARG A 24 -13.22 -9.38 2.43
C ARG A 24 -12.16 -8.36 2.84
N ALA A 25 -10.90 -8.70 2.68
CA ALA A 25 -9.76 -7.84 2.92
C ALA A 25 -8.71 -8.10 1.85
N LEU A 26 -7.93 -7.09 1.50
CA LEU A 26 -6.80 -7.21 0.60
C LEU A 26 -5.69 -6.26 1.04
N CYS A 27 -4.43 -6.67 0.91
CA CYS A 27 -3.28 -5.79 1.00
C CYS A 27 -2.14 -6.31 0.12
N ASN A 28 -1.22 -5.41 -0.25
CA ASN A 28 -0.04 -5.77 -1.03
C ASN A 28 1.17 -5.78 -0.10
N TYR A 29 1.97 -6.84 -0.17
CA TYR A 29 3.20 -6.88 0.60
C TYR A 29 4.20 -5.88 0.02
N PRO A 30 4.87 -5.06 0.85
CA PRO A 30 5.72 -3.96 0.37
C PRO A 30 7.00 -4.43 -0.33
N ILE A 31 7.44 -5.67 -0.09
CA ILE A 31 8.65 -6.25 -0.67
C ILE A 31 8.27 -7.28 -1.73
N LYS A 32 8.99 -7.25 -2.86
CA LYS A 32 8.86 -8.26 -3.93
C LYS A 32 9.61 -9.53 -3.56
N SER A 33 9.16 -10.67 -4.06
CA SER A 33 9.94 -11.91 -3.98
C SER A 33 11.23 -11.85 -4.78
N SER A 34 12.14 -12.80 -4.56
CA SER A 34 13.46 -12.87 -5.21
C SER A 34 13.39 -13.02 -6.74
N ASN A 35 12.27 -13.55 -7.24
CA ASN A 35 11.96 -13.60 -8.67
C ASN A 35 11.32 -12.31 -9.21
N GLY A 36 11.12 -11.29 -8.37
CA GLY A 36 10.52 -10.01 -8.76
C GLY A 36 8.99 -9.98 -8.74
N SER A 37 8.31 -11.04 -8.30
CA SER A 37 6.84 -11.04 -8.21
C SER A 37 6.34 -10.05 -7.15
N LEU A 38 5.22 -9.40 -7.46
CA LEU A 38 4.41 -8.69 -6.48
C LEU A 38 3.59 -9.70 -5.68
N ILE A 39 3.53 -9.52 -4.37
CA ILE A 39 2.81 -10.41 -3.45
C ILE A 39 1.52 -9.72 -3.01
N THR A 40 0.38 -10.31 -3.36
CA THR A 40 -0.94 -9.86 -2.92
C THR A 40 -1.49 -10.82 -1.87
N LEU A 41 -1.93 -10.28 -0.74
CA LEU A 41 -2.57 -11.00 0.36
C LEU A 41 -4.07 -10.67 0.35
N SER A 42 -4.92 -11.69 0.40
CA SER A 42 -6.37 -11.51 0.40
C SER A 42 -7.05 -12.41 1.42
N GLY A 43 -8.00 -11.83 2.15
CA GLY A 43 -8.86 -12.54 3.08
C GLY A 43 -10.04 -13.15 2.34
N SER A 44 -10.20 -14.46 2.45
CA SER A 44 -11.28 -15.21 1.84
C SER A 44 -12.23 -15.79 2.88
N SER A 45 -13.32 -16.43 2.44
CA SER A 45 -14.23 -17.15 3.33
C SER A 45 -13.60 -18.39 4.00
N LYS A 46 -12.47 -18.87 3.49
CA LYS A 46 -11.80 -20.09 3.99
C LYS A 46 -10.52 -19.81 4.77
N GLY A 47 -9.95 -18.61 4.63
CA GLY A 47 -8.72 -18.22 5.31
C GLY A 47 -7.97 -17.13 4.55
N LEU A 48 -6.64 -17.27 4.51
CA LEU A 48 -5.74 -16.35 3.84
C LEU A 48 -5.36 -16.90 2.46
N TYR A 49 -5.43 -16.07 1.44
CA TYR A 49 -5.04 -16.38 0.08
C TYR A 49 -3.91 -15.46 -0.39
N VAL A 50 -2.78 -16.05 -0.78
CA VAL A 50 -1.56 -15.36 -1.20
C VAL A 50 -1.35 -15.60 -2.70
N THR A 51 -1.07 -14.54 -3.45
CA THR A 51 -0.81 -14.62 -4.90
C THR A 51 0.49 -13.91 -5.23
N TRP A 52 1.36 -14.58 -5.99
CA TRP A 52 2.55 -14.00 -6.60
C TRP A 52 2.27 -13.70 -8.06
N THR A 53 2.38 -12.43 -8.45
CA THR A 53 2.09 -11.95 -9.82
C THR A 53 3.29 -11.27 -10.45
N GLY A 54 3.56 -11.58 -11.72
CA GLY A 54 4.70 -11.09 -12.50
C GLY A 54 6.03 -11.66 -12.02
N GLY A 55 7.14 -11.10 -12.50
CA GLY A 55 8.48 -11.62 -12.20
C GLY A 55 8.81 -12.88 -13.00
N ARG A 56 9.95 -13.50 -12.68
CA ARG A 56 10.43 -14.71 -13.35
C ARG A 56 9.57 -15.92 -12.96
N PRO A 57 9.07 -16.70 -13.93
CA PRO A 57 8.26 -17.88 -13.64
C PRO A 57 9.08 -18.97 -12.96
N LEU A 58 8.38 -19.89 -12.28
CA LEU A 58 8.99 -21.07 -11.66
C LEU A 58 9.50 -22.02 -12.75
N HIS A 59 10.72 -22.52 -12.60
CA HIS A 59 11.31 -23.49 -13.50
C HIS A 59 10.60 -24.84 -13.34
N PHE A 60 9.62 -25.10 -14.20
CA PHE A 60 9.05 -26.43 -14.30
C PHE A 60 9.96 -27.27 -15.19
N THR A 61 10.66 -28.25 -14.60
CA THR A 61 11.16 -29.39 -15.36
C THR A 61 9.93 -30.17 -15.83
N SER A 62 9.28 -29.69 -16.89
CA SER A 62 8.36 -30.52 -17.62
C SER A 62 9.19 -31.72 -18.08
N ARG A 63 8.85 -32.89 -17.56
CA ARG A 63 9.22 -34.16 -18.18
C ARG A 63 8.57 -34.09 -19.54
N SER A 64 9.29 -33.54 -20.52
CA SER A 64 8.94 -33.63 -21.92
C SER A 64 8.68 -35.11 -22.15
N GLU A 65 7.41 -35.45 -22.36
CA GLU A 65 7.03 -36.72 -22.91
C GLU A 65 7.82 -36.81 -24.21
N ARG A 66 8.90 -37.60 -24.18
CA ARG A 66 9.55 -38.04 -25.39
C ARG A 66 8.45 -38.67 -26.22
N ASN A 67 8.01 -37.94 -27.24
CA ASN A 67 7.33 -38.52 -28.37
C ASN A 67 8.20 -39.68 -28.82
N THR A 68 7.80 -40.90 -28.47
CA THR A 68 8.39 -42.13 -28.99
C THR A 68 7.96 -42.23 -30.44
N THR A 69 8.67 -41.52 -31.31
CA THR A 69 8.73 -41.88 -32.73
C THR A 69 9.68 -43.08 -32.84
N ASN A 70 9.09 -44.23 -33.15
CA ASN A 70 9.79 -45.46 -33.49
C ASN A 70 10.90 -45.19 -34.52
N GLY A 71 12.14 -45.65 -34.25
CA GLY A 71 13.19 -45.63 -35.27
C GLY A 71 14.61 -45.85 -34.77
N HIS A 72 14.97 -47.14 -34.64
CA HIS A 72 16.28 -47.74 -34.93
C HIS A 72 17.45 -47.58 -33.94
N ASP A 73 17.95 -48.76 -33.55
CA ASP A 73 19.19 -49.12 -32.85
C ASP A 73 20.43 -48.27 -33.10
N GLY A 74 21.15 -48.01 -32.01
CA GLY A 74 22.52 -47.53 -31.99
C GLY A 74 23.02 -47.47 -30.56
N ALA A 75 23.54 -48.60 -30.06
CA ALA A 75 24.23 -48.66 -28.78
C ALA A 75 25.58 -47.95 -28.90
N GLU A 76 25.85 -46.97 -28.03
CA GLU A 76 27.22 -46.60 -27.64
C GLU A 76 27.23 -45.84 -26.31
N ASP A 77 28.21 -46.22 -25.49
CA ASP A 77 28.51 -45.77 -24.13
C ASP A 77 28.60 -44.25 -23.98
N GLN A 78 28.02 -43.74 -22.89
CA GLN A 78 28.58 -42.57 -22.20
C GLN A 78 28.17 -42.58 -20.73
N GLN A 79 29.15 -42.95 -19.89
CA GLN A 79 29.22 -42.54 -18.49
C GLN A 79 29.28 -41.02 -18.46
N ASP A 80 28.32 -40.36 -17.80
CA ASP A 80 28.59 -39.03 -17.28
C ASP A 80 27.84 -38.76 -15.98
N GLY A 81 28.51 -38.00 -15.12
CA GLY A 81 28.36 -37.96 -13.67
C GLY A 81 26.93 -37.69 -13.18
N GLN A 82 26.50 -38.59 -12.30
CA GLN A 82 25.38 -38.40 -11.39
C GLN A 82 25.69 -37.20 -10.47
N LYS A 83 25.35 -35.98 -10.91
CA LYS A 83 25.19 -34.85 -10.00
C LYS A 83 24.03 -35.19 -9.07
N ASP A 84 24.30 -35.22 -7.78
CA ASP A 84 23.28 -35.34 -6.75
C ASP A 84 22.15 -34.32 -7.02
N PRO A 85 20.87 -34.70 -6.86
CA PRO A 85 19.77 -33.78 -7.06
C PRO A 85 19.89 -32.65 -6.03
N GLU A 86 20.19 -31.45 -6.51
CA GLU A 86 19.96 -30.18 -5.82
C GLU A 86 18.59 -30.26 -5.15
N SER A 87 18.53 -29.96 -3.84
CA SER A 87 17.39 -30.33 -3.02
C SER A 87 16.05 -29.88 -3.62
N ASP A 88 15.15 -30.85 -3.85
CA ASP A 88 13.78 -30.74 -4.40
C ASP A 88 12.84 -29.70 -3.72
N ASP A 89 13.34 -28.98 -2.73
CA ASP A 89 12.59 -28.06 -1.86
C ASP A 89 12.89 -26.57 -2.16
N GLU A 90 13.93 -26.22 -2.93
CA GLU A 90 14.22 -24.81 -3.32
C GLU A 90 13.50 -24.42 -4.63
N ALA A 91 12.92 -23.22 -4.67
CA ALA A 91 12.23 -22.71 -5.86
C ALA A 91 13.25 -22.18 -6.87
N LEU A 92 13.40 -22.87 -8.00
CA LEU A 92 14.21 -22.41 -9.13
C LEU A 92 13.36 -21.55 -10.07
N PHE A 93 13.96 -20.51 -10.65
CA PHE A 93 13.30 -19.57 -11.56
C PHE A 93 13.99 -19.58 -12.92
N GLU A 94 13.22 -19.27 -13.98
CA GLU A 94 13.79 -19.11 -15.33
C GLU A 94 14.78 -17.95 -15.38
N SER A 95 15.74 -18.00 -16.32
CA SER A 95 16.78 -16.97 -16.45
C SER A 95 16.23 -15.64 -16.98
N ASP A 96 15.21 -15.73 -17.84
CA ASP A 96 14.70 -14.60 -18.61
C ASP A 96 13.41 -14.06 -17.95
N GLU A 97 13.24 -12.74 -17.97
CA GLU A 97 11.99 -12.12 -17.53
C GLU A 97 10.90 -12.34 -18.60
N GLU A 98 9.65 -12.53 -18.15
CA GLU A 98 8.51 -12.68 -19.07
C GLU A 98 8.36 -11.42 -19.93
N ASP A 99 8.57 -11.57 -21.25
CA ASP A 99 8.27 -10.51 -22.20
C ASP A 99 6.78 -10.19 -22.14
N VAL A 100 6.47 -8.92 -21.87
CA VAL A 100 5.07 -8.47 -21.80
C VAL A 100 4.46 -8.54 -23.19
N ASP A 101 3.60 -9.54 -23.39
CA ASP A 101 2.75 -9.70 -24.56
C ASP A 101 1.86 -8.46 -24.71
N ASP A 102 1.93 -7.79 -25.86
CA ASP A 102 1.14 -6.58 -26.13
C ASP A 102 -0.38 -6.91 -26.15
N ASP A 103 -0.76 -8.18 -26.41
CA ASP A 103 -2.14 -8.67 -26.32
C ASP A 103 -2.55 -9.04 -24.87
N GLN A 104 -1.58 -9.25 -23.98
CA GLN A 104 -1.79 -9.51 -22.55
C GLN A 104 -0.96 -8.55 -21.70
N PRO A 105 -1.33 -7.26 -21.64
CA PRO A 105 -0.57 -6.21 -20.94
C PRO A 105 -0.74 -6.28 -19.41
N TYR A 106 -0.87 -7.48 -18.84
CA TYR A 106 -1.00 -7.72 -17.42
C TYR A 106 -0.02 -8.80 -16.96
N PRO A 107 0.56 -8.68 -15.75
CA PRO A 107 1.50 -9.67 -15.24
C PRO A 107 0.80 -11.02 -15.01
N SER A 108 1.42 -12.11 -15.43
CA SER A 108 0.93 -13.48 -15.19
C SER A 108 0.91 -13.80 -13.70
N VAL A 109 0.14 -14.82 -13.31
CA VAL A 109 0.17 -15.35 -11.93
C VAL A 109 1.22 -16.45 -11.89
N VAL A 110 2.30 -16.25 -11.13
CA VAL A 110 3.40 -17.22 -10.99
C VAL A 110 2.97 -18.38 -10.09
N GLN A 111 2.33 -18.08 -8.96
CA GLN A 111 1.85 -19.07 -8.01
C GLN A 111 0.75 -18.48 -7.13
N ASP A 112 -0.10 -19.36 -6.62
CA ASP A 112 -1.07 -19.06 -5.57
C ASP A 112 -0.92 -20.00 -4.36
N LEU A 113 -1.38 -19.54 -3.19
CA LEU A 113 -1.41 -20.31 -1.97
C LEU A 113 -2.65 -20.00 -1.15
N GLU A 114 -3.42 -21.02 -0.79
CA GLU A 114 -4.54 -20.91 0.15
C GLU A 114 -4.13 -21.54 1.49
N LEU A 115 -4.12 -20.72 2.55
CA LEU A 115 -3.88 -21.14 3.92
C LEU A 115 -5.23 -21.18 4.67
N PRO A 116 -5.78 -22.37 4.96
CA PRO A 116 -7.08 -22.47 5.62
C PRO A 116 -6.98 -22.07 7.10
N LEU A 117 -7.85 -21.16 7.54
CA LEU A 117 -7.91 -20.67 8.92
C LEU A 117 -9.23 -21.03 9.64
N GLN A 118 -10.06 -21.86 9.01
CA GLN A 118 -11.36 -22.34 9.51
C GLN A 118 -12.42 -21.24 9.72
N SER A 119 -12.09 -19.99 9.45
CA SER A 119 -13.01 -18.84 9.53
C SER A 119 -12.68 -17.83 8.42
N PRO A 120 -13.68 -17.06 7.94
CA PRO A 120 -13.44 -15.95 7.04
C PRO A 120 -12.48 -14.93 7.64
N VAL A 121 -11.51 -14.49 6.85
CA VAL A 121 -10.59 -13.40 7.22
C VAL A 121 -11.25 -12.07 6.86
N ILE A 122 -11.37 -11.17 7.83
CA ILE A 122 -12.07 -9.88 7.67
C ILE A 122 -11.13 -8.67 7.72
N HIS A 123 -9.97 -8.79 8.38
CA HIS A 123 -8.95 -7.74 8.41
C HIS A 123 -7.55 -8.32 8.22
N LEU A 124 -6.70 -7.56 7.53
CA LEU A 124 -5.30 -7.85 7.30
C LEU A 124 -4.47 -6.62 7.65
N ALA A 125 -3.31 -6.83 8.28
CA ALA A 125 -2.32 -5.78 8.49
C ALA A 125 -0.91 -6.30 8.26
N ILE A 126 -0.05 -5.42 7.75
CA ILE A 126 1.37 -5.67 7.49
C ILE A 126 2.17 -4.52 8.10
N CYS A 127 3.43 -4.78 8.48
CA CYS A 127 4.30 -3.72 8.96
C CYS A 127 4.57 -2.71 7.84
N PRO A 128 4.53 -1.39 8.12
CA PRO A 128 5.12 -0.42 7.21
C PRO A 128 6.63 -0.71 7.11
N LEU A 129 7.13 -0.85 5.89
CA LEU A 129 8.55 -1.04 5.62
C LEU A 129 9.07 0.16 4.85
N PRO A 130 10.29 0.65 5.16
CA PRO A 130 10.90 1.71 4.38
C PRO A 130 11.06 1.22 2.94
N THR A 131 10.51 1.97 1.99
CA THR A 131 10.80 1.74 0.57
C THR A 131 12.28 2.00 0.32
N PRO A 132 12.92 1.30 -0.63
CA PRO A 132 14.34 1.47 -0.95
C PRO A 132 14.69 2.91 -1.39
N GLU A 133 13.70 3.71 -1.82
CA GLU A 133 13.85 5.14 -2.10
C GLU A 133 14.20 5.99 -0.86
N ASN A 134 13.93 5.47 0.35
CA ASN A 134 14.13 6.16 1.63
C ASN A 134 15.40 5.69 2.37
N ASP A 135 16.27 4.93 1.69
CA ASP A 135 17.29 4.12 2.33
C ASP A 135 18.57 4.90 2.66
N ARG A 136 18.60 5.50 3.86
CA ARG A 136 19.86 5.83 4.55
C ARG A 136 20.14 4.95 5.78
N ASP A 137 19.14 4.18 6.25
CA ASP A 137 19.20 3.45 7.54
C ASP A 137 18.58 2.04 7.50
N SER A 138 18.65 1.29 6.38
CA SER A 138 18.16 -0.10 6.28
C SER A 138 18.78 -1.09 7.28
N ALA A 139 19.87 -0.72 7.95
CA ALA A 139 20.62 -1.59 8.87
C ALA A 139 19.78 -2.08 10.07
N ASP A 140 18.72 -1.35 10.46
CA ASP A 140 17.97 -1.69 11.68
C ASP A 140 16.61 -2.38 11.43
N VAL A 141 16.24 -2.68 10.19
CA VAL A 141 15.01 -3.45 9.93
C VAL A 141 15.21 -4.94 10.33
N PRO A 142 14.28 -5.56 11.07
CA PRO A 142 14.33 -7.00 11.35
C PRO A 142 14.44 -7.82 10.05
N THR A 143 15.41 -8.72 9.95
CA THR A 143 15.59 -9.59 8.77
C THR A 143 14.40 -10.52 8.54
N LEU A 144 13.60 -10.78 9.60
CA LEU A 144 12.32 -11.46 9.47
C LEU A 144 11.39 -10.74 8.48
N LEU A 145 11.29 -9.41 8.57
CA LEU A 145 10.38 -8.61 7.74
C LEU A 145 10.88 -8.43 6.30
N THR A 146 12.18 -8.64 6.05
CA THR A 146 12.76 -8.53 4.70
C THR A 146 12.87 -9.87 3.98
N LYS A 147 12.88 -10.99 4.72
CA LYS A 147 13.04 -12.35 4.15
C LYS A 147 11.77 -13.20 4.20
N GLN A 148 10.76 -12.80 4.97
CA GLN A 148 9.50 -13.54 5.10
C GLN A 148 8.33 -12.58 4.96
N ILE A 149 7.21 -13.09 4.44
CA ILE A 149 5.92 -12.43 4.57
C ILE A 149 5.52 -12.52 6.04
N VAL A 150 5.22 -11.39 6.65
CA VAL A 150 4.65 -11.31 8.01
C VAL A 150 3.34 -10.52 7.93
N VAL A 151 2.24 -11.18 8.28
CA VAL A 151 0.90 -10.59 8.21
C VAL A 151 0.12 -10.89 9.48
N ALA A 152 -0.51 -9.86 10.03
CA ALA A 152 -1.49 -10.00 11.09
C ALA A 152 -2.88 -10.16 10.46
N VAL A 153 -3.63 -11.15 10.94
CA VAL A 153 -4.91 -11.58 10.37
C VAL A 153 -5.95 -11.58 11.49
N ALA A 154 -7.12 -11.00 11.22
CA ALA A 154 -8.28 -11.11 12.10
C ALA A 154 -9.46 -11.77 11.39
N CYS A 155 -10.08 -12.74 12.06
CA CYS A 155 -11.12 -13.60 11.52
C CYS A 155 -12.49 -13.26 12.10
N GLU A 156 -13.55 -13.58 11.37
CA GLU A 156 -14.94 -13.35 11.77
C GLU A 156 -15.35 -14.09 13.06
N ASN A 157 -14.71 -15.21 13.37
CA ASN A 157 -14.95 -15.99 14.58
C ASN A 157 -14.26 -15.45 15.86
N GLY A 158 -13.79 -14.20 15.84
CA GLY A 158 -13.04 -13.62 16.95
C GLY A 158 -11.54 -13.84 16.86
N SER A 159 -11.05 -14.95 16.29
CA SER A 159 -9.63 -15.26 16.34
C SER A 159 -8.76 -14.25 15.59
N ALA A 160 -7.60 -13.91 16.16
CA ALA A 160 -6.57 -13.12 15.50
C ALA A 160 -5.22 -13.83 15.59
N LYS A 161 -4.40 -13.72 14.55
CA LYS A 161 -3.15 -14.49 14.38
C LYS A 161 -2.11 -13.67 13.64
N ILE A 162 -0.83 -13.89 13.95
CA ILE A 162 0.28 -13.46 13.11
C ILE A 162 0.77 -14.66 12.33
N ILE A 163 0.86 -14.52 11.02
CA ILE A 163 1.26 -15.58 10.11
C ILE A 163 2.57 -15.16 9.45
N THR A 164 3.58 -16.04 9.51
CA THR A 164 4.80 -15.89 8.72
C THR A 164 4.89 -16.95 7.63
N LEU A 165 5.28 -16.54 6.43
CA LEU A 165 5.42 -17.39 5.24
C LEU A 165 6.73 -17.05 4.53
N PRO A 166 7.32 -17.97 3.76
CA PRO A 166 8.41 -17.64 2.85
C PRO A 166 8.01 -16.50 1.90
N LEU A 167 8.95 -15.60 1.61
CA LEU A 167 8.73 -14.51 0.65
C LEU A 167 8.54 -15.03 -0.78
N ASP A 168 9.27 -16.10 -1.11
CA ASP A 168 9.24 -16.71 -2.43
C ASP A 168 8.10 -17.72 -2.58
N PRO A 169 7.52 -17.84 -3.79
CA PRO A 169 6.44 -18.77 -4.03
C PRO A 169 6.89 -20.21 -3.77
N PRO A 170 6.07 -21.05 -3.11
CA PRO A 170 6.42 -22.44 -2.87
C PRO A 170 6.55 -23.21 -4.20
N SER A 171 7.56 -24.08 -4.28
CA SER A 171 7.70 -25.02 -5.40
C SER A 171 6.48 -25.95 -5.50
N ALA A 172 6.25 -26.51 -6.69
CA ALA A 172 5.13 -27.42 -6.91
C ALA A 172 5.18 -28.67 -6.02
N THR A 173 6.39 -29.18 -5.75
CA THR A 173 6.65 -30.30 -4.83
C THR A 173 6.29 -29.93 -3.40
N THR A 174 6.75 -28.77 -2.92
CA THR A 174 6.47 -28.26 -1.56
C THR A 174 4.98 -28.00 -1.33
N LYS A 175 4.29 -27.41 -2.33
CA LYS A 175 2.85 -27.18 -2.30
C LYS A 175 2.06 -28.49 -2.21
N ARG A 176 2.43 -29.52 -2.98
CA ARG A 176 1.80 -30.86 -2.91
C ARG A 176 2.02 -31.53 -1.54
N LYS A 177 3.21 -31.37 -0.95
CA LYS A 177 3.57 -31.92 0.37
C LYS A 177 2.91 -31.16 1.55
N ARG A 178 2.23 -30.03 1.29
CA ARG A 178 1.68 -29.10 2.32
C ARG A 178 2.73 -28.60 3.33
N LYS A 179 4.01 -28.61 2.96
CA LYS A 179 5.12 -28.10 3.79
C LYS A 179 5.35 -26.62 3.49
N LEU A 180 4.32 -25.80 3.69
CA LEU A 180 4.29 -24.41 3.22
C LEU A 180 5.24 -23.45 3.95
N GLY A 181 5.95 -23.92 4.98
CA GLY A 181 6.80 -23.09 5.83
C GLY A 181 6.03 -22.09 6.70
N ALA A 182 4.70 -22.19 6.75
CA ALA A 182 3.84 -21.32 7.52
C ALA A 182 4.08 -21.48 9.02
N ARG A 183 4.31 -20.37 9.72
CA ARG A 183 4.33 -20.31 11.20
C ARG A 183 3.22 -19.41 11.67
N ILE A 184 2.53 -19.82 12.73
CA ILE A 184 1.34 -19.14 13.22
C ILE A 184 1.55 -18.84 14.71
N CYS A 185 1.39 -17.57 15.08
CA CYS A 185 1.36 -17.10 16.45
C CYS A 185 -0.06 -16.60 16.74
N ASP A 186 -0.76 -17.24 17.67
CA ASP A 186 -2.11 -16.88 18.04
C ASP A 186 -2.13 -15.65 18.95
N LEU A 187 -3.04 -14.72 18.73
CA LEU A 187 -3.24 -13.57 19.61
C LEU A 187 -4.41 -13.89 20.54
N GLU A 188 -4.11 -14.14 21.81
CA GLU A 188 -5.14 -14.46 22.80
C GLU A 188 -6.00 -13.24 23.10
N GLN A 189 -7.29 -13.45 23.23
CA GLN A 189 -8.26 -12.41 23.56
C GLN A 189 -8.99 -12.81 24.83
N SER A 190 -9.32 -11.81 25.65
CA SER A 190 -10.02 -12.02 26.91
C SER A 190 -11.48 -12.51 26.69
N GLY A 191 -12.05 -12.28 25.51
CA GLY A 191 -13.39 -12.72 25.11
C GLY A 191 -13.37 -13.61 23.86
N HIS A 192 -13.98 -14.80 23.95
CA HIS A 192 -14.06 -15.75 22.83
C HIS A 192 -15.12 -15.39 21.76
N LEU A 193 -15.88 -14.31 21.93
CA LEU A 193 -17.03 -13.95 21.09
C LEU A 193 -16.96 -12.54 20.48
N ASP A 194 -15.88 -11.80 20.73
CA ASP A 194 -15.78 -10.43 20.25
C ASP A 194 -15.36 -10.39 18.78
N VAL A 195 -16.11 -9.65 17.95
CA VAL A 195 -15.84 -9.57 16.52
C VAL A 195 -14.74 -8.53 16.29
N PRO A 196 -13.63 -8.88 15.61
CA PRO A 196 -12.59 -7.93 15.28
C PRO A 196 -13.15 -6.81 14.39
N ARG A 197 -12.75 -5.58 14.68
CA ARG A 197 -13.17 -4.37 13.96
C ARG A 197 -12.06 -3.81 13.09
N SER A 198 -10.81 -3.97 13.50
CA SER A 198 -9.62 -3.62 12.73
C SER A 198 -8.37 -4.20 13.40
N ILE A 199 -7.29 -4.38 12.63
CA ILE A 199 -5.99 -4.80 13.13
C ILE A 199 -4.90 -3.92 12.50
N ALA A 200 -3.84 -3.60 13.25
CA ALA A 200 -2.67 -2.88 12.76
C ALA A 200 -1.39 -3.47 13.34
N MET A 201 -0.28 -3.35 12.61
CA MET A 201 1.00 -3.93 13.02
C MET A 201 2.16 -2.99 12.67
N THR A 202 3.14 -2.92 13.56
CA THR A 202 4.44 -2.24 13.36
C THR A 202 5.53 -3.02 14.12
N TRP A 203 6.76 -2.52 14.15
CA TRP A 203 7.87 -3.12 14.88
C TRP A 203 8.67 -2.06 15.63
N THR A 204 9.33 -2.47 16.72
CA THR A 204 10.18 -1.62 17.55
C THR A 204 11.40 -2.41 18.04
N ALA A 205 12.44 -1.72 18.49
CA ALA A 205 13.43 -2.36 19.35
C ALA A 205 12.84 -2.64 20.74
N SER A 206 13.25 -3.75 21.34
CA SER A 206 12.88 -4.15 22.70
C SER A 206 13.76 -3.40 23.71
N GLU A 207 13.17 -2.71 24.68
CA GLU A 207 13.90 -2.00 25.73
C GLU A 207 14.46 -2.97 26.80
N ASP A 208 15.46 -3.77 26.45
CA ASP A 208 16.15 -4.67 27.40
C ASP A 208 17.16 -3.91 28.27
N LYS A 209 16.69 -3.00 29.14
CA LYS A 209 17.54 -2.28 30.11
C LYS A 209 18.15 -3.22 31.18
N HIS A 210 17.63 -4.44 31.35
CA HIS A 210 18.13 -5.42 32.33
C HIS A 210 19.41 -6.17 31.93
N ARG A 211 19.80 -6.18 30.65
CA ARG A 211 20.96 -6.98 30.20
C ARG A 211 22.33 -6.32 30.41
N ARG A 212 22.38 -5.02 30.72
CA ARG A 212 23.66 -4.32 30.94
C ARG A 212 24.28 -4.62 32.30
N ASN A 213 23.51 -5.13 33.28
CA ASN A 213 23.98 -5.39 34.64
C ASN A 213 24.39 -6.84 34.92
N GLU A 214 23.86 -7.83 34.19
CA GLU A 214 24.22 -9.25 34.43
C GLU A 214 25.55 -9.67 33.80
N SER A 215 26.05 -8.93 32.82
CA SER A 215 27.31 -9.25 32.12
C SER A 215 28.58 -8.98 32.94
N ARG A 216 28.48 -8.39 34.14
CA ARG A 216 29.62 -8.14 35.04
C ARG A 216 29.78 -9.15 36.19
N GLN A 217 28.84 -10.08 36.42
CA GLN A 217 28.85 -10.86 37.67
C GLN A 217 28.78 -12.39 37.55
N ARG A 218 29.11 -12.99 36.40
CA ARG A 218 29.31 -14.44 36.31
C ARG A 218 30.46 -14.82 35.36
N GLN A 219 31.68 -14.47 35.75
CA GLN A 219 32.88 -15.21 35.32
C GLN A 219 33.28 -16.20 36.43
N THR A 220 32.56 -17.31 36.52
CA THR A 220 33.03 -18.50 37.24
C THR A 220 32.77 -19.76 36.40
N ARG A 221 33.85 -20.19 35.73
CA ARG A 221 34.31 -21.54 35.38
C ARG A 221 33.31 -22.67 35.06
N HIS A 222 33.65 -23.35 33.95
CA HIS A 222 33.34 -24.73 33.52
C HIS A 222 31.92 -25.04 33.03
N SER A 223 31.79 -25.37 31.75
CA SER A 223 31.58 -26.76 31.31
C SER A 223 31.33 -26.85 29.79
N THR A 224 32.01 -27.80 29.19
CA THR A 224 31.92 -28.30 27.82
C THR A 224 30.57 -29.00 27.60
N ARG A 225 29.77 -28.53 26.63
CA ARG A 225 28.89 -29.37 25.80
C ARG A 225 28.36 -28.56 24.62
N GLN A 226 28.78 -28.93 23.42
CA GLN A 226 28.16 -28.51 22.17
C GLN A 226 26.75 -29.12 22.13
N SER A 227 25.77 -28.34 22.58
CA SER A 227 24.35 -28.53 22.29
C SER A 227 23.88 -27.26 21.59
N SER A 228 23.13 -27.40 20.49
CA SER A 228 22.50 -26.32 19.73
C SER A 228 22.11 -25.13 20.61
N ALA A 229 22.71 -23.97 20.36
CA ALA A 229 22.50 -22.79 21.19
C ALA A 229 21.00 -22.41 21.15
N PRO A 230 20.35 -22.16 22.30
CA PRO A 230 18.96 -21.74 22.32
C PRO A 230 18.80 -20.39 21.59
N ALA A 231 17.70 -20.24 20.86
CA ALA A 231 17.35 -19.01 20.14
C ALA A 231 17.43 -17.81 21.10
N ARG A 232 18.19 -16.78 20.72
CA ARG A 232 18.40 -15.57 21.53
C ARG A 232 17.41 -14.49 21.10
N PRO A 233 16.87 -13.67 22.01
CA PRO A 233 16.05 -12.53 21.61
C PRO A 233 16.89 -11.61 20.72
N SER A 234 16.32 -11.19 19.59
CA SER A 234 16.99 -10.27 18.67
C SER A 234 17.06 -8.84 19.22
N GLY A 235 16.35 -8.56 20.33
CA GLY A 235 16.16 -7.21 20.85
C GLY A 235 15.18 -6.40 20.02
N LYS A 236 14.30 -7.04 19.25
CA LYS A 236 13.27 -6.41 18.42
C LYS A 236 11.95 -7.14 18.62
N ASP A 237 10.86 -6.38 18.65
CA ASP A 237 9.52 -6.87 18.92
C ASP A 237 8.56 -6.37 17.82
N LEU A 238 7.58 -7.20 17.46
CA LEU A 238 6.42 -6.78 16.69
C LEU A 238 5.37 -6.22 17.65
N LEU A 239 4.87 -5.03 17.32
CA LEU A 239 3.74 -4.43 18.01
C LEU A 239 2.48 -4.64 17.18
N VAL A 240 1.46 -5.22 17.79
CA VAL A 240 0.15 -5.41 17.16
C VAL A 240 -0.92 -4.72 17.99
N ALA A 241 -1.79 -3.98 17.32
CA ALA A 241 -3.01 -3.43 17.91
C ALA A 241 -4.22 -4.11 17.27
N LEU A 242 -5.16 -4.53 18.09
CA LEU A 242 -6.39 -5.19 17.68
C LEU A 242 -7.58 -4.47 18.31
N ALA A 243 -8.47 -3.93 17.47
CA ALA A 243 -9.74 -3.39 17.91
C ALA A 243 -10.83 -4.45 17.80
N THR A 244 -11.63 -4.63 18.84
CA THR A 244 -12.74 -5.59 18.89
C THR A 244 -14.06 -4.87 19.18
N SER A 245 -15.17 -5.59 19.02
CA SER A 245 -16.52 -5.10 19.35
C SER A 245 -16.94 -5.31 20.80
N GLU A 246 -16.01 -5.64 21.71
CA GLU A 246 -16.30 -5.86 23.12
C GLU A 246 -16.85 -4.58 23.76
N LEU A 247 -18.07 -4.63 24.34
CA LEU A 247 -18.78 -3.47 24.92
C LEU A 247 -18.95 -2.31 23.91
N SER A 248 -18.42 -1.12 24.22
CA SER A 248 -18.37 0.04 23.33
C SER A 248 -17.21 -0.02 22.33
N GLY A 249 -16.38 -1.06 22.41
CA GLY A 249 -15.14 -1.26 21.68
C GLY A 249 -13.95 -1.43 22.64
N SER A 250 -13.10 -2.42 22.40
CA SER A 250 -11.85 -2.60 23.14
C SER A 250 -10.65 -2.61 22.20
N LEU A 251 -9.52 -2.12 22.69
CA LEU A 251 -8.25 -2.04 21.99
C LEU A 251 -7.19 -2.82 22.76
N ASN A 252 -6.73 -3.92 22.16
CA ASN A 252 -5.78 -4.86 22.73
C ASN A 252 -4.42 -4.69 22.06
N PHE A 253 -3.36 -4.63 22.85
CA PHE A 253 -2.00 -4.40 22.39
C PHE A 253 -1.11 -5.58 22.74
N TYR A 254 -0.36 -6.06 21.75
CA TYR A 254 0.53 -7.21 21.85
C TYR A 254 1.96 -6.80 21.50
N SER A 255 2.93 -7.35 22.23
CA SER A 255 4.35 -7.25 21.90
C SER A 255 4.89 -8.66 21.71
N ILE A 256 5.29 -8.99 20.48
CA ILE A 256 5.73 -10.34 20.10
C ILE A 256 7.24 -10.29 19.83
N PRO A 257 8.07 -10.92 20.66
CA PRO A 257 9.50 -10.86 20.49
C PRO A 257 9.96 -11.61 19.24
N ILE A 258 10.86 -10.99 18.49
CA ILE A 258 11.56 -11.60 17.37
C ILE A 258 12.79 -12.31 17.91
N LEU A 259 12.85 -13.62 17.73
CA LEU A 259 13.99 -14.45 18.15
C LEU A 259 14.97 -14.61 16.98
N SER A 260 16.25 -14.70 17.31
CA SER A 260 17.34 -14.95 16.36
C SER A 260 18.00 -16.28 16.68
N SER A 261 18.04 -17.19 15.70
CA SER A 261 18.74 -18.48 15.77
C SER A 261 19.53 -18.66 14.48
N ASP A 262 20.83 -18.93 14.56
CA ASP A 262 21.69 -19.24 13.41
C ASP A 262 21.50 -18.30 12.21
N SER A 263 21.49 -16.98 12.45
CA SER A 263 21.26 -15.89 11.48
C SER A 263 19.84 -15.77 10.88
N VAL A 264 18.91 -16.65 11.26
CA VAL A 264 17.50 -16.60 10.86
C VAL A 264 16.66 -16.04 12.01
N GLN A 265 15.93 -14.98 11.72
CA GLN A 265 14.95 -14.43 12.65
C GLN A 265 13.59 -15.13 12.47
N HIS A 266 12.90 -15.36 13.57
CA HIS A 266 11.56 -15.93 13.60
C HIS A 266 10.75 -15.44 14.80
N LEU A 267 9.43 -15.53 14.70
CA LEU A 267 8.55 -15.27 15.83
C LEU A 267 8.52 -16.47 16.78
N THR A 268 8.29 -16.18 18.05
CA THR A 268 7.99 -17.21 19.05
C THR A 268 6.74 -17.98 18.60
N HIS A 269 6.82 -19.32 18.55
CA HIS A 269 5.72 -20.22 18.16
C HIS A 269 4.61 -20.35 19.22
N GLN A 270 4.46 -19.35 20.09
CA GLN A 270 3.53 -19.36 21.22
C GLN A 270 2.38 -18.40 20.98
N THR A 271 1.27 -18.66 21.67
CA THR A 271 0.20 -17.70 21.85
C THR A 271 0.73 -16.44 22.55
N ALA A 272 0.47 -15.27 21.99
CA ALA A 272 0.79 -13.98 22.58
C ALA A 272 -0.39 -13.44 23.39
N LEU A 273 -0.11 -13.03 24.62
CA LEU A 273 -1.06 -12.33 25.48
C LEU A 273 -0.98 -10.82 25.26
N PRO A 274 -2.10 -10.08 25.38
CA PRO A 274 -2.05 -8.63 25.35
C PRO A 274 -1.28 -8.11 26.58
N PHE A 275 -0.34 -7.19 26.38
CA PHE A 275 0.34 -6.51 27.49
C PHE A 275 -0.47 -5.33 28.02
N HIS A 276 -1.41 -4.82 27.22
CA HIS A 276 -2.32 -3.76 27.60
C HIS A 276 -3.64 -3.90 26.83
N SER A 277 -4.74 -3.58 27.51
CA SER A 277 -6.07 -3.49 26.94
C SER A 277 -6.76 -2.24 27.47
N THR A 278 -7.40 -1.49 26.59
CA THR A 278 -8.16 -0.27 26.95
C THR A 278 -9.51 -0.26 26.25
N TYR A 279 -10.52 0.35 26.87
CA TYR A 279 -11.84 0.51 26.27
C TYR A 279 -11.91 1.82 25.49
N LEU A 280 -12.64 1.79 24.38
CA LEU A 280 -12.93 2.96 23.57
C LEU A 280 -14.32 3.50 23.94
N ASP A 281 -14.49 4.81 23.78
CA ASP A 281 -15.79 5.46 23.96
C ASP A 281 -16.81 4.98 22.91
N SER A 282 -16.34 4.57 21.73
CA SER A 282 -17.15 3.97 20.68
C SER A 282 -16.37 3.05 19.76
N LEU A 283 -17.10 2.27 18.94
CA LEU A 283 -16.51 1.23 18.10
C LEU A 283 -15.55 1.83 17.08
N ALA A 284 -14.34 1.28 17.01
CA ALA A 284 -13.37 1.66 16.00
C ALA A 284 -13.87 1.32 14.58
N THR A 285 -13.69 2.24 13.65
CA THR A 285 -13.88 2.05 12.21
C THR A 285 -12.57 1.75 11.50
N THR A 286 -11.46 2.32 11.99
CA THR A 286 -10.12 2.10 11.46
C THR A 286 -9.10 2.22 12.57
N ILE A 287 -8.04 1.41 12.51
CA ILE A 287 -6.82 1.62 13.29
C ILE A 287 -5.60 1.47 12.38
N THR A 288 -4.60 2.35 12.53
CA THR A 288 -3.36 2.26 11.75
C THR A 288 -2.18 2.86 12.52
N PHE A 289 -1.04 2.16 12.52
CA PHE A 289 0.19 2.75 13.02
C PHE A 289 0.70 3.84 12.08
N ASN A 290 1.51 4.75 12.63
CA ASN A 290 2.19 5.79 11.86
C ASN A 290 3.14 5.13 10.84
N PRO A 291 3.18 5.63 9.59
CA PRO A 291 4.05 5.06 8.55
C PRO A 291 5.54 5.37 8.76
N SER A 292 5.89 6.21 9.74
CA SER A 292 7.30 6.47 10.09
C SER A 292 7.97 5.16 10.54
N SER A 293 9.11 4.82 9.95
CA SER A 293 9.90 3.66 10.37
C SER A 293 10.58 3.90 11.71
N TYR A 294 10.73 2.85 12.51
CA TYR A 294 11.68 2.86 13.64
C TYR A 294 13.10 3.20 13.11
N PRO A 295 13.90 4.03 13.83
CA PRO A 295 13.74 4.48 15.21
C PRO A 295 12.97 5.79 15.41
N SER A 296 12.19 6.27 14.44
CA SER A 296 11.42 7.51 14.63
C SER A 296 10.48 7.42 15.84
N ASP A 297 10.48 8.40 16.74
CA ASP A 297 9.60 8.41 17.94
C ASP A 297 8.11 8.21 17.61
N ARG A 298 7.69 8.53 16.38
CA ARG A 298 6.30 8.38 15.94
C ARG A 298 5.93 6.99 15.45
N HIS A 299 6.88 6.08 15.20
CA HIS A 299 6.62 4.77 14.58
C HIS A 299 5.58 3.92 15.34
N ALA A 300 5.53 4.08 16.67
CA ALA A 300 4.61 3.39 17.56
C ALA A 300 3.36 4.23 17.91
N GLN A 301 3.10 5.32 17.18
CA GLN A 301 1.85 6.06 17.31
C GLN A 301 0.74 5.36 16.53
N LEU A 302 -0.36 5.06 17.19
CA LEU A 302 -1.55 4.44 16.62
C LEU A 302 -2.64 5.49 16.42
N LEU A 303 -3.16 5.58 15.21
CA LEU A 303 -4.37 6.32 14.87
C LEU A 303 -5.59 5.41 15.04
N VAL A 304 -6.63 5.90 15.68
CA VAL A 304 -7.92 5.23 15.87
C VAL A 304 -9.03 6.18 15.42
N GLY A 305 -9.82 5.79 14.41
CA GLY A 305 -11.05 6.48 14.05
C GLY A 305 -12.25 5.69 14.54
N ASP A 306 -13.30 6.37 14.99
CA ASP A 306 -14.48 5.72 15.58
C ASP A 306 -15.81 6.06 14.86
N VAL A 307 -16.86 5.32 15.21
CA VAL A 307 -18.19 5.50 14.63
C VAL A 307 -18.91 6.77 15.11
N GLN A 308 -18.49 7.38 16.22
CA GLN A 308 -19.10 8.60 16.77
C GLN A 308 -18.48 9.89 16.23
N GLY A 309 -17.45 9.80 15.39
CA GLY A 309 -16.82 10.97 14.81
C GLY A 309 -15.60 11.46 15.60
N HIS A 310 -14.98 10.61 16.40
CA HIS A 310 -13.72 10.91 17.07
C HIS A 310 -12.55 10.23 16.36
N ILE A 311 -11.41 10.92 16.40
CA ILE A 311 -10.15 10.44 15.88
C ILE A 311 -9.11 10.63 16.96
N SER A 312 -8.58 9.55 17.48
CA SER A 312 -7.67 9.53 18.62
C SER A 312 -6.31 9.01 18.20
N THR A 313 -5.25 9.61 18.71
CA THR A 313 -3.87 9.14 18.53
C THR A 313 -3.33 8.64 19.86
N TYR A 314 -2.90 7.38 19.91
CA TYR A 314 -2.22 6.78 21.04
C TYR A 314 -0.73 6.66 20.76
N ASP A 315 0.11 6.89 21.75
CA ASP A 315 1.55 6.65 21.67
C ASP A 315 1.93 5.47 22.55
N LEU A 316 2.56 4.47 21.94
CA LEU A 316 3.03 3.26 22.63
C LEU A 316 4.53 3.34 22.98
N SER A 317 5.27 4.32 22.44
CA SER A 317 6.70 4.52 22.74
C SER A 317 6.95 5.19 24.10
N ALA A 318 5.92 5.84 24.67
CA ALA A 318 6.03 6.51 25.95
C ALA A 318 6.25 5.51 27.10
N SER A 319 7.45 5.51 27.68
CA SER A 319 7.68 4.83 28.94
C SER A 319 6.92 5.53 30.06
N SER A 320 6.11 4.80 30.83
CA SER A 320 5.46 5.36 32.02
C SER A 320 6.50 5.78 33.06
N GLU A 321 6.82 7.07 33.15
CA GLU A 321 7.72 7.66 34.16
C GLU A 321 7.11 7.75 35.58
N SER A 322 5.91 7.18 35.77
CA SER A 322 5.21 7.20 37.05
C SER A 322 5.79 6.17 38.04
N GLY A 323 6.80 6.58 38.82
CA GLY A 323 7.13 6.02 40.13
C GLY A 323 8.58 5.56 40.30
N ALA A 324 9.27 6.16 41.27
CA ALA A 324 10.68 5.95 41.62
C ALA A 324 11.07 4.52 42.07
N ASP A 325 10.14 3.54 42.04
CA ASP A 325 10.35 2.18 42.56
C ASP A 325 10.03 1.03 41.58
N SER A 326 9.67 1.29 40.31
CA SER A 326 9.31 0.20 39.39
C SER A 326 10.48 -0.28 38.53
N ARG A 327 11.03 -1.45 38.88
CA ARG A 327 12.12 -2.17 38.16
C ARG A 327 11.71 -2.74 36.78
N SER A 328 10.64 -2.25 36.15
CA SER A 328 10.31 -2.55 34.75
C SER A 328 9.53 -1.39 34.13
N ALA A 329 10.16 -0.62 33.23
CA ALA A 329 9.42 0.25 32.32
C ALA A 329 8.61 -0.66 31.39
N ARG A 330 7.28 -0.66 31.53
CA ARG A 330 6.38 -1.40 30.64
C ARG A 330 5.81 -0.41 29.63
N LEU A 331 5.71 -0.82 28.37
CA LEU A 331 4.99 -0.08 27.34
C LEU A 331 3.55 0.15 27.84
N SER A 332 3.13 1.41 27.90
CA SER A 332 1.76 1.76 28.28
C SER A 332 1.23 2.74 27.24
N PRO A 333 0.22 2.35 26.45
CA PRO A 333 -0.41 3.23 25.48
C PRO A 333 -0.94 4.48 26.18
N ARG A 334 -0.57 5.66 25.66
CA ARG A 334 -1.02 6.96 26.16
C ARG A 334 -1.80 7.68 25.08
N LEU A 335 -3.01 8.14 25.38
CA LEU A 335 -3.74 9.04 24.50
C LEU A 335 -2.98 10.38 24.38
N VAL A 336 -2.57 10.74 23.17
CA VAL A 336 -1.83 11.98 22.87
C VAL A 336 -2.79 13.11 22.53
N ILE A 337 -3.72 12.85 21.60
CA ILE A 337 -4.65 13.85 21.08
C ILE A 337 -5.92 13.17 20.57
N GLN A 338 -7.04 13.88 20.66
CA GLN A 338 -8.33 13.46 20.14
C GLN A 338 -8.98 14.61 19.38
N PHE A 339 -9.40 14.34 18.14
CA PHE A 339 -10.15 15.25 17.28
C PHE A 339 -11.62 14.87 17.29
N SER A 340 -12.48 15.83 17.00
CA SER A 340 -13.89 15.59 16.77
C SER A 340 -14.29 16.12 15.41
N THR A 341 -15.07 15.35 14.68
CA THR A 341 -15.60 15.72 13.38
C THR A 341 -16.67 16.81 13.51
N PRO A 342 -16.91 17.57 12.42
CA PRO A 342 -18.02 18.52 12.37
C PRO A 342 -19.37 17.83 12.60
N TYR A 343 -20.35 18.59 13.07
CA TYR A 343 -21.73 18.12 13.16
C TYR A 343 -22.39 18.05 11.79
N THR A 344 -23.39 17.18 11.66
CA THR A 344 -24.30 17.18 10.51
C THR A 344 -25.05 18.50 10.45
N THR A 345 -25.10 19.08 9.25
CA THR A 345 -25.83 20.31 9.00
C THR A 345 -27.31 19.92 8.85
N SER A 346 -28.08 20.04 9.93
CA SER A 346 -29.53 19.79 9.87
C SER A 346 -30.18 20.83 8.95
N PRO A 347 -31.04 20.42 7.99
CA PRO A 347 -31.82 21.36 7.18
C PRO A 347 -32.86 22.12 8.03
N ASP A 348 -33.24 21.58 9.19
CA ASP A 348 -34.16 22.21 10.11
C ASP A 348 -33.43 22.67 11.39
N PRO A 349 -33.20 23.99 11.58
CA PRO A 349 -32.57 24.52 12.78
C PRO A 349 -33.46 24.44 14.04
N MET A 350 -34.74 24.08 13.91
CA MET A 350 -35.69 23.99 15.03
C MET A 350 -35.66 22.64 15.75
N VAL A 351 -34.93 21.63 15.24
CA VAL A 351 -34.79 20.32 15.90
C VAL A 351 -33.31 19.99 16.17
N PRO A 352 -32.67 20.62 17.18
CA PRO A 352 -31.27 20.36 17.53
C PRO A 352 -30.99 18.89 17.90
N ALA A 353 -32.03 18.16 18.33
CA ALA A 353 -31.96 16.75 18.71
C ALA A 353 -31.57 15.81 17.54
N LEU A 354 -31.63 16.28 16.29
CA LEU A 354 -31.20 15.53 15.10
C LEU A 354 -29.75 15.84 14.69
N SER A 355 -29.08 16.79 15.36
CA SER A 355 -27.66 17.05 15.10
C SER A 355 -26.80 15.98 15.75
N HIS A 356 -25.96 15.33 14.95
CA HIS A 356 -24.98 14.35 15.42
C HIS A 356 -23.63 14.63 14.77
N ARG A 357 -22.54 14.16 15.39
CA ARG A 357 -21.21 14.27 14.78
C ARG A 357 -21.13 13.38 13.56
N LYS A 358 -20.58 13.90 12.47
CA LYS A 358 -20.40 13.13 11.24
C LYS A 358 -19.52 11.92 11.53
N ARG A 359 -19.99 10.72 11.22
CA ARG A 359 -19.24 9.49 11.47
C ARG A 359 -17.97 9.42 10.61
N VAL A 360 -16.88 8.88 11.16
CA VAL A 360 -15.64 8.63 10.41
C VAL A 360 -15.78 7.31 9.67
N LEU A 361 -15.74 7.36 8.34
CA LEU A 361 -15.70 6.14 7.51
C LEU A 361 -14.29 5.55 7.45
N SER A 362 -13.29 6.41 7.31
CA SER A 362 -11.88 6.03 7.23
C SER A 362 -10.98 7.21 7.58
N ALA A 363 -9.82 6.90 8.14
CA ALA A 363 -8.78 7.86 8.48
C ALA A 363 -7.42 7.22 8.20
N ALA A 364 -6.47 8.01 7.72
CA ALA A 364 -5.13 7.55 7.39
C ALA A 364 -4.08 8.62 7.68
N TRP A 365 -2.89 8.19 8.07
CA TRP A 365 -1.72 9.05 8.14
C TRP A 365 -1.28 9.51 6.75
N ILE A 366 -0.88 10.77 6.63
CA ILE A 366 -0.37 11.39 5.40
C ILE A 366 0.83 12.28 5.71
N LEU A 367 1.51 12.71 4.64
CA LEU A 367 2.74 13.50 4.63
C LEU A 367 3.88 12.81 5.43
N GLY A 368 3.96 11.49 5.39
CA GLY A 368 4.92 10.73 6.20
C GLY A 368 4.57 10.71 7.69
N GLY A 369 3.28 10.75 8.03
CA GLY A 369 2.80 10.57 9.41
C GLY A 369 2.82 11.82 10.27
N VAL A 370 2.82 13.02 9.66
CA VAL A 370 2.74 14.32 10.37
C VAL A 370 1.36 14.98 10.23
N SER A 371 0.45 14.36 9.50
CA SER A 371 -0.91 14.84 9.26
C SER A 371 -1.86 13.66 9.10
N ILE A 372 -3.16 13.93 9.22
CA ILE A 372 -4.21 12.91 9.14
C ILE A 372 -5.21 13.33 8.08
N LEU A 373 -5.54 12.42 7.16
CA LEU A 373 -6.61 12.56 6.19
C LEU A 373 -7.81 11.73 6.64
N VAL A 374 -9.01 12.31 6.54
CA VAL A 374 -10.24 11.74 7.08
C VAL A 374 -11.33 11.77 6.02
N LEU A 375 -12.11 10.69 5.92
CA LEU A 375 -13.33 10.60 5.12
C LEU A 375 -14.54 10.45 6.05
N LEU A 376 -15.53 11.31 5.86
CA LEU A 376 -16.75 11.35 6.65
C LEU A 376 -17.94 10.72 5.93
N GLU A 377 -18.99 10.41 6.69
CA GLU A 377 -20.21 9.74 6.21
C GLU A 377 -20.97 10.46 5.10
N ASP A 378 -20.78 11.78 4.96
CA ASP A 378 -21.42 12.57 3.92
C ASP A 378 -20.58 12.66 2.63
N GLY A 379 -19.35 12.15 2.63
CA GLY A 379 -18.40 12.29 1.52
C GLY A 379 -17.43 13.46 1.69
N THR A 380 -17.46 14.17 2.81
CA THR A 380 -16.46 15.20 3.14
C THR A 380 -15.10 14.54 3.39
N ILE A 381 -14.07 15.06 2.74
CA ILE A 381 -12.67 14.77 3.03
C ILE A 381 -12.12 15.94 3.83
N GLY A 382 -11.49 15.66 4.97
CA GLY A 382 -10.83 16.66 5.81
C GLY A 382 -9.38 16.30 6.11
N LEU A 383 -8.53 17.31 6.27
CA LEU A 383 -7.14 17.16 6.67
C LEU A 383 -6.89 17.85 8.01
N TYR A 384 -6.33 17.11 8.98
CA TYR A 384 -5.78 17.66 10.21
C TYR A 384 -4.27 17.79 10.10
N ALA A 385 -3.77 19.02 10.24
CA ALA A 385 -2.34 19.33 10.24
C ALA A 385 -1.82 19.28 11.69
N LEU A 386 -1.10 18.22 12.05
CA LEU A 386 -0.57 18.05 13.42
C LEU A 386 0.72 18.85 13.59
N ASN A 387 1.72 18.52 12.77
CA ASN A 387 3.07 19.09 12.83
C ASN A 387 3.57 19.56 11.45
N SER A 388 2.71 19.55 10.44
CA SER A 388 3.06 19.97 9.08
C SER A 388 3.00 21.49 8.95
N SER A 389 4.04 22.09 8.38
CA SER A 389 3.97 23.50 7.97
C SER A 389 2.93 23.67 6.85
N PRO A 390 2.10 24.72 6.90
CA PRO A 390 1.17 24.99 5.83
C PRO A 390 1.93 25.30 4.52
N PRO A 391 1.36 24.97 3.36
CA PRO A 391 1.83 25.46 2.07
C PRO A 391 2.12 26.97 2.09
N THR A 392 3.20 27.40 1.43
CA THR A 392 3.73 28.78 1.46
C THR A 392 2.73 29.87 1.07
N ASN A 393 1.65 29.50 0.38
CA ASN A 393 0.57 30.37 -0.05
C ASN A 393 -0.59 30.50 0.97
N ILE A 394 -0.50 29.86 2.14
CA ILE A 394 -1.48 29.97 3.22
C ILE A 394 -0.87 30.80 4.35
N ARG A 395 -1.44 32.00 4.58
CA ARG A 395 -0.95 32.96 5.60
C ARG A 395 -1.68 32.88 6.94
N SER A 396 -2.75 32.09 7.04
CA SER A 396 -3.57 31.98 8.26
C SER A 396 -2.98 30.97 9.24
N GLN A 397 -2.97 31.31 10.53
CA GLN A 397 -2.72 30.35 11.61
C GLN A 397 -3.84 29.30 11.62
N LEU A 398 -3.47 28.05 11.38
CA LEU A 398 -4.39 26.92 11.36
C LEU A 398 -4.47 26.33 12.77
N SER A 399 -5.69 26.18 13.30
CA SER A 399 -5.89 25.43 14.53
C SER A 399 -5.71 23.94 14.23
N PRO A 400 -4.88 23.20 15.01
CA PRO A 400 -4.66 21.76 14.79
C PRO A 400 -5.93 20.94 15.04
N LEU A 401 -6.92 21.51 15.74
CA LEU A 401 -8.19 20.87 16.07
C LEU A 401 -9.27 21.00 14.98
N THR A 402 -8.99 21.79 13.94
CA THR A 402 -9.93 22.02 12.82
C THR A 402 -9.33 21.52 11.51
N PHE A 403 -10.17 21.29 10.51
CA PHE A 403 -9.68 20.95 9.18
C PHE A 403 -8.83 22.08 8.60
N ALA A 404 -7.58 21.76 8.30
CA ALA A 404 -6.67 22.64 7.59
C ALA A 404 -6.90 22.69 6.08
N ALA A 405 -7.59 21.68 5.55
CA ALA A 405 -8.15 21.66 4.20
C ALA A 405 -9.38 20.75 4.19
N SER A 406 -10.34 21.06 3.33
CA SER A 406 -11.51 20.19 3.13
C SER A 406 -12.00 20.20 1.69
N ALA A 407 -12.42 19.03 1.21
CA ALA A 407 -13.07 18.87 -0.09
C ALA A 407 -14.24 17.89 0.03
N PHE A 408 -15.03 17.72 -1.02
CA PHE A 408 -16.19 16.84 -1.03
C PHE A 408 -16.13 15.86 -2.20
N ILE A 409 -16.45 14.57 -1.94
CA ILE A 409 -16.60 13.55 -2.99
C ILE A 409 -18.05 13.55 -3.47
N GLY A 410 -18.30 14.25 -4.57
CA GLY A 410 -19.58 14.23 -5.26
C GLY A 410 -20.16 15.61 -5.48
N ASN A 411 -21.49 15.70 -5.52
CA ASN A 411 -22.17 16.98 -5.61
C ASN A 411 -22.18 17.58 -4.20
N GLU A 412 -21.52 18.72 -4.02
CA GLU A 412 -21.53 19.45 -2.75
C GLU A 412 -22.99 19.56 -2.27
N PRO A 413 -23.29 19.19 -1.01
CA PRO A 413 -24.64 19.38 -0.48
C PRO A 413 -24.99 20.85 -0.65
N GLU A 414 -26.17 21.14 -1.22
CA GLU A 414 -26.65 22.51 -1.36
C GLU A 414 -26.60 23.17 0.02
N GLN A 415 -25.55 23.95 0.28
CA GLN A 415 -25.54 24.88 1.37
C GLN A 415 -26.58 25.93 1.01
N THR A 416 -27.82 25.73 1.44
CA THR A 416 -28.74 26.83 1.63
C THR A 416 -28.08 27.76 2.63
N SER A 417 -27.39 28.77 2.12
CA SER A 417 -26.80 29.85 2.88
C SER A 417 -27.92 30.62 3.56
N THR A 418 -28.41 30.12 4.70
CA THR A 418 -29.25 30.87 5.62
C THR A 418 -28.37 31.70 6.54
N THR A 419 -27.57 32.58 5.95
CA THR A 419 -26.96 33.70 6.68
C THR A 419 -27.47 34.96 5.99
N PHE A 420 -28.10 35.83 6.76
CA PHE A 420 -28.71 37.10 6.37
C PHE A 420 -27.68 38.12 5.84
N GLU A 421 -26.95 37.80 4.78
CA GLU A 421 -26.20 38.79 4.02
C GLU A 421 -26.92 39.06 2.70
N ARG A 422 -27.41 40.30 2.57
CA ARG A 422 -27.96 40.82 1.31
C ARG A 422 -27.01 40.46 0.15
N PRO A 423 -27.50 39.89 -0.95
CA PRO A 423 -26.65 39.56 -2.08
C PRO A 423 -26.09 40.85 -2.68
N LYS A 424 -24.82 41.14 -2.40
CA LYS A 424 -24.06 42.10 -3.21
C LYS A 424 -23.90 41.47 -4.58
N ARG A 425 -24.71 41.97 -5.51
CA ARG A 425 -24.67 41.83 -6.96
C ARG A 425 -23.35 41.21 -7.46
N ALA A 426 -23.32 39.88 -7.58
CA ALA A 426 -22.23 39.20 -8.26
C ALA A 426 -22.28 39.65 -9.72
N GLN A 427 -21.33 40.49 -10.12
CA GLN A 427 -21.06 40.77 -11.52
C GLN A 427 -20.61 39.46 -12.16
N LEU A 428 -21.56 38.79 -12.81
CA LEU A 428 -21.32 37.60 -13.61
C LEU A 428 -20.40 38.00 -14.77
N ALA A 429 -19.16 37.52 -14.76
CA ALA A 429 -18.43 37.30 -15.99
C ALA A 429 -19.23 36.30 -16.85
N PRO A 430 -19.35 36.51 -18.18
CA PRO A 430 -20.12 35.63 -19.04
C PRO A 430 -19.59 34.20 -18.94
N MET A 431 -20.46 33.29 -18.49
CA MET A 431 -20.16 31.87 -18.39
C MET A 431 -19.71 31.33 -19.75
N THR A 432 -18.52 30.75 -19.81
CA THR A 432 -18.04 30.05 -21.00
C THR A 432 -18.81 28.73 -21.17
N PRO A 433 -19.00 28.23 -22.42
CA PRO A 433 -19.91 27.13 -22.74
C PRO A 433 -19.72 25.85 -21.90
N ASN A 434 -18.49 25.57 -21.43
CA ASN A 434 -18.19 24.38 -20.65
C ASN A 434 -18.82 24.39 -19.25
N THR A 435 -18.99 25.56 -18.64
CA THR A 435 -19.62 25.70 -17.32
C THR A 435 -21.16 25.59 -17.37
N ARG A 436 -21.76 25.70 -18.57
CA ARG A 436 -23.20 25.54 -18.80
C ARG A 436 -23.61 24.05 -18.84
N ARG A 437 -22.71 23.15 -19.23
CA ARG A 437 -22.97 21.70 -19.27
C ARG A 437 -22.98 21.08 -17.87
N THR A 438 -22.02 21.41 -17.01
CA THR A 438 -21.91 20.81 -15.67
C THR A 438 -23.09 21.14 -14.75
N LYS A 439 -23.71 22.32 -14.89
CA LYS A 439 -24.88 22.71 -14.08
C LYS A 439 -26.21 22.09 -14.53
N SER A 440 -26.31 21.63 -15.78
CA SER A 440 -27.56 21.05 -16.30
C SER A 440 -27.62 19.53 -16.14
N GLU A 441 -26.48 18.84 -16.03
CA GLU A 441 -26.45 17.40 -15.74
C GLU A 441 -27.00 17.06 -14.34
N GLY A 442 -26.85 17.97 -13.38
CA GLY A 442 -27.42 17.83 -12.04
C GLY A 442 -28.94 18.03 -11.95
N LEU A 443 -29.58 18.64 -12.95
CA LEU A 443 -31.03 18.93 -12.95
C LEU A 443 -31.87 17.80 -13.57
N PHE A 444 -31.27 16.96 -14.43
CA PHE A 444 -31.96 15.85 -15.09
C PHE A 444 -31.55 14.47 -14.56
N SER A 445 -30.57 14.43 -13.66
CA SER A 445 -30.29 13.25 -12.86
C SER A 445 -31.30 13.21 -11.71
N GLY A 446 -32.40 12.49 -11.89
CA GLY A 446 -33.30 12.14 -10.77
C GLY A 446 -32.51 11.54 -9.60
N PRO A 447 -33.08 11.48 -8.37
CA PRO A 447 -32.35 11.03 -7.19
C PRO A 447 -31.66 9.70 -7.53
N SER A 448 -30.33 9.74 -7.64
CA SER A 448 -29.54 8.57 -7.98
C SER A 448 -29.93 7.51 -6.96
N SER A 449 -30.55 6.41 -7.42
CA SER A 449 -31.15 5.41 -6.55
C SER A 449 -30.13 5.07 -5.47
N THR A 450 -30.38 5.52 -4.25
CA THR A 450 -29.52 5.23 -3.13
C THR A 450 -29.57 3.73 -2.96
N THR A 451 -28.45 3.07 -3.25
CA THR A 451 -28.24 1.68 -2.85
C THR A 451 -28.63 1.56 -1.38
N SER A 452 -29.44 0.56 -1.01
CA SER A 452 -30.04 0.38 0.33
C SER A 452 -29.05 0.21 1.51
N HIS A 453 -27.77 0.48 1.27
CA HIS A 453 -26.68 0.33 2.21
C HIS A 453 -26.24 1.70 2.72
N GLY A 454 -25.93 1.78 4.03
CA GLY A 454 -25.35 2.98 4.63
C GLY A 454 -24.03 3.40 3.97
N PRO A 455 -23.57 4.64 4.21
CA PRO A 455 -22.39 5.20 3.56
C PRO A 455 -21.15 4.34 3.85
N ARG A 456 -20.35 4.09 2.82
CA ARG A 456 -19.09 3.33 2.90
C ARG A 456 -17.95 4.09 2.26
N GLY A 457 -16.75 3.87 2.76
CA GLY A 457 -15.57 4.45 2.16
C GLY A 457 -14.28 3.97 2.79
N GLY A 458 -13.18 4.30 2.15
CA GLY A 458 -11.84 3.92 2.59
C GLY A 458 -10.78 4.79 1.93
N ILE A 459 -9.62 4.88 2.58
CA ILE A 459 -8.49 5.67 2.14
C ILE A 459 -7.27 4.75 2.04
N ALA A 460 -6.55 4.83 0.93
CA ALA A 460 -5.22 4.27 0.79
C ALA A 460 -4.21 5.36 0.48
N VAL A 461 -3.07 5.34 1.15
CA VAL A 461 -2.01 6.34 1.03
C VAL A 461 -0.73 5.65 0.57
N ARG A 462 -0.02 6.29 -0.35
CA ARG A 462 1.35 5.95 -0.73
C ARG A 462 2.22 7.17 -0.49
N SER A 463 3.25 7.01 0.32
CA SER A 463 4.26 8.05 0.46
C SER A 463 5.20 8.05 -0.75
N ALA A 464 5.44 9.23 -1.32
CA ALA A 464 6.49 9.44 -2.30
C ALA A 464 7.50 10.43 -1.71
N THR A 465 8.79 10.12 -1.81
CA THR A 465 9.82 11.09 -1.48
C THR A 465 10.13 11.95 -2.69
N SER A 466 10.09 13.27 -2.50
CA SER A 466 10.64 14.20 -3.48
C SER A 466 12.15 14.18 -3.41
N THR A 467 12.82 14.27 -4.56
CA THR A 467 14.27 14.45 -4.70
C THR A 467 14.78 15.67 -3.91
N HIS A 468 13.90 16.62 -3.58
CA HIS A 468 14.19 17.82 -2.79
C HIS A 468 14.01 17.66 -1.28
N GLY A 469 13.80 16.43 -0.78
CA GLY A 469 13.75 16.13 0.66
C GLY A 469 12.41 16.44 1.35
N SER A 470 11.41 16.96 0.64
CA SER A 470 10.04 17.06 1.15
C SER A 470 9.24 15.80 0.77
N SER A 471 8.71 15.08 1.76
CA SER A 471 7.75 13.99 1.50
C SER A 471 6.46 14.57 0.93
N ASP A 472 5.97 14.00 -0.16
CA ASP A 472 4.64 14.31 -0.68
C ASP A 472 3.91 13.00 -0.95
N ASP A 473 2.76 12.85 -0.31
CA ASP A 473 2.02 11.61 -0.38
C ASP A 473 0.96 11.70 -1.47
N ALA A 474 0.62 10.55 -2.05
CA ALA A 474 -0.54 10.37 -2.89
C ALA A 474 -1.60 9.55 -2.15
N ALA A 475 -2.87 9.82 -2.39
CA ALA A 475 -3.97 9.06 -1.79
C ALA A 475 -5.00 8.64 -2.84
N VAL A 476 -5.63 7.49 -2.62
CA VAL A 476 -6.83 7.07 -3.34
C VAL A 476 -7.93 6.85 -2.31
N ILE A 477 -9.09 7.42 -2.58
CA ILE A 477 -10.24 7.41 -1.70
C ILE A 477 -11.41 6.84 -2.46
N TYR A 478 -12.15 5.91 -1.86
CA TYR A 478 -13.45 5.53 -2.38
C TYR A 478 -14.56 5.96 -1.42
N TYR A 479 -15.68 6.36 -2.00
CA TYR A 479 -16.90 6.67 -1.28
C TYR A 479 -18.08 6.09 -2.05
N ASN A 480 -18.75 5.12 -1.44
CA ASN A 480 -19.73 4.24 -2.06
C ASN A 480 -19.18 3.58 -3.34
N THR A 481 -19.62 4.03 -4.52
CA THR A 481 -19.20 3.51 -5.82
C THR A 481 -18.21 4.41 -6.54
N ARG A 482 -17.90 5.59 -5.99
CA ARG A 482 -16.98 6.56 -6.59
C ARG A 482 -15.56 6.33 -6.05
N VAL A 483 -14.58 6.49 -6.92
CA VAL A 483 -13.15 6.39 -6.57
C VAL A 483 -12.45 7.65 -7.06
N CYS A 484 -11.78 8.35 -6.16
CA CYS A 484 -11.04 9.57 -6.46
C CYS A 484 -9.58 9.41 -6.06
N ALA A 485 -8.67 9.93 -6.88
CA ALA A 485 -7.25 9.99 -6.58
C ALA A 485 -6.83 11.43 -6.23
N ILE A 486 -5.92 11.55 -5.27
CA ILE A 486 -5.18 12.76 -4.92
C ILE A 486 -3.71 12.49 -5.27
N PRO A 487 -3.22 12.98 -6.42
CA PRO A 487 -1.84 12.73 -6.84
C PRO A 487 -0.79 13.35 -5.93
N SER A 488 -1.09 14.52 -5.34
CA SER A 488 -0.24 15.25 -4.41
C SER A 488 -1.09 15.82 -3.28
N ILE A 489 -0.85 15.35 -2.05
CA ILE A 489 -1.55 15.85 -0.86
C ILE A 489 -1.17 17.30 -0.57
N ARG A 490 0.09 17.71 -0.81
CA ARG A 490 0.50 19.12 -0.61
C ARG A 490 -0.19 20.07 -1.57
N GLU A 491 -0.27 19.71 -2.85
CA GLU A 491 -0.99 20.52 -3.82
C GLU A 491 -2.47 20.59 -3.50
N TRP A 492 -3.09 19.44 -3.19
CA TRP A 492 -4.47 19.37 -2.76
C TRP A 492 -4.74 20.26 -1.54
N TRP A 493 -3.88 20.21 -0.52
CA TRP A 493 -4.01 21.09 0.64
C TRP A 493 -3.93 22.56 0.25
N SER A 494 -2.96 22.94 -0.59
CA SER A 494 -2.81 24.32 -1.05
C SER A 494 -4.03 24.86 -1.82
N ARG A 495 -4.82 23.98 -2.46
CA ARG A 495 -6.01 24.33 -3.23
C ARG A 495 -7.30 24.35 -2.39
N ASN A 496 -7.36 23.56 -1.32
CA ASN A 496 -8.57 23.34 -0.50
C ASN A 496 -8.45 23.91 0.92
N ALA A 497 -7.40 24.66 1.22
CA ALA A 497 -7.28 25.38 2.48
C ALA A 497 -8.34 26.51 2.56
N PRO A 498 -8.80 26.88 3.77
CA PRO A 498 -9.72 27.99 3.96
C PRO A 498 -9.16 29.28 3.36
N ARG A 499 -9.79 29.82 2.31
CA ARG A 499 -9.38 31.05 1.62
C ARG A 499 -10.58 31.94 1.31
N GLU A 500 -10.33 33.23 1.24
CA GLU A 500 -11.27 34.22 0.70
C GLU A 500 -11.32 34.11 -0.83
N GLY A 501 -12.07 33.11 -1.33
CA GLY A 501 -12.40 32.99 -2.75
C GLY A 501 -12.17 31.58 -3.33
N PRO A 502 -12.95 31.19 -4.37
CA PRO A 502 -12.84 29.88 -4.98
C PRO A 502 -11.52 29.71 -5.75
N SER A 503 -10.87 28.55 -5.59
CA SER A 503 -9.70 28.20 -6.38
C SER A 503 -10.08 28.03 -7.85
N LEU A 504 -9.39 28.74 -8.75
CA LEU A 504 -9.58 28.61 -10.21
C LEU A 504 -9.10 27.25 -10.76
N HIS A 505 -8.33 26.48 -9.99
CA HIS A 505 -7.61 25.28 -10.45
C HIS A 505 -8.28 23.96 -10.05
N GLY A 506 -9.57 24.00 -9.66
CA GLY A 506 -10.30 22.85 -9.13
C GLY A 506 -9.74 22.33 -7.80
N THR A 507 -10.29 21.22 -7.31
CA THR A 507 -9.90 20.61 -6.02
C THR A 507 -8.55 19.90 -6.07
N GLY A 508 -7.97 19.68 -7.25
CA GLY A 508 -6.77 18.84 -7.40
C GLY A 508 -7.03 17.33 -7.26
N MET A 509 -8.29 16.93 -7.11
CA MET A 509 -8.72 15.53 -7.11
C MET A 509 -9.02 15.07 -8.53
N GLN A 510 -8.73 13.79 -8.82
CA GLN A 510 -9.04 13.15 -10.09
C GLN A 510 -10.07 12.06 -9.88
N ASP A 511 -11.22 12.19 -10.55
CA ASP A 511 -12.22 11.13 -10.55
C ASP A 511 -11.75 9.96 -11.44
N LEU A 512 -11.77 8.75 -10.88
CA LEU A 512 -11.48 7.51 -11.58
C LEU A 512 -12.80 6.90 -12.08
N SER A 513 -13.53 7.69 -12.87
CA SER A 513 -14.82 7.28 -13.44
C SER A 513 -14.67 6.16 -14.48
N GLY A 514 -15.74 5.40 -14.70
CA GLY A 514 -15.83 4.37 -15.74
C GLY A 514 -15.42 2.96 -15.30
N ILE A 515 -15.25 2.74 -13.99
CA ILE A 515 -14.99 1.41 -13.44
C ILE A 515 -16.30 0.62 -13.47
N ASP A 516 -16.36 -0.41 -14.32
CA ASP A 516 -17.44 -1.39 -14.33
C ASP A 516 -17.36 -2.31 -13.10
N LEU A 517 -17.96 -1.87 -11.99
CA LEU A 517 -18.04 -2.63 -10.73
C LEU A 517 -19.02 -3.80 -10.81
N GLY A 518 -19.82 -3.94 -11.88
CA GLY A 518 -20.81 -5.02 -11.99
C GLY A 518 -21.84 -5.06 -10.85
N ASN A 519 -22.19 -3.90 -10.28
CA ASN A 519 -23.02 -3.74 -9.08
C ASN A 519 -22.42 -4.32 -7.78
N GLU A 520 -21.13 -4.64 -7.76
CA GLU A 520 -20.42 -5.01 -6.53
C GLU A 520 -20.12 -3.77 -5.69
N ILE A 521 -20.06 -3.97 -4.38
CA ILE A 521 -19.59 -2.95 -3.44
C ILE A 521 -18.06 -2.95 -3.39
N ILE A 522 -17.48 -1.75 -3.33
CA ILE A 522 -16.04 -1.60 -3.11
C ILE A 522 -15.73 -1.98 -1.66
N THR A 523 -14.76 -2.86 -1.46
CA THR A 523 -14.28 -3.29 -0.14
C THR A 523 -12.97 -2.61 0.24
N SER A 524 -12.07 -2.38 -0.71
CA SER A 524 -10.81 -1.67 -0.48
C SER A 524 -10.24 -1.05 -1.76
N VAL A 525 -9.28 -0.14 -1.58
CA VAL A 525 -8.48 0.46 -2.66
C VAL A 525 -7.02 0.45 -2.25
N HIS A 526 -6.10 0.37 -3.21
CA HIS A 526 -4.65 0.41 -2.97
C HIS A 526 -3.92 1.14 -4.11
N ILE A 527 -2.78 1.75 -3.79
CA ILE A 527 -1.86 2.32 -4.79
C ILE A 527 -0.66 1.38 -4.90
N LEU A 528 -0.38 0.88 -6.09
CA LEU A 528 0.74 -0.01 -6.37
C LEU A 528 1.97 0.79 -6.81
N GLY A 529 3.15 0.40 -6.34
CA GLY A 529 4.44 0.85 -6.87
C GLY A 529 4.58 0.46 -8.34
N SER A 530 5.08 1.34 -9.21
CA SER A 530 5.33 0.94 -10.59
C SER A 530 6.68 0.22 -10.65
N ALA A 531 6.72 -0.93 -11.34
CA ALA A 531 7.91 -1.79 -11.39
C ALA A 531 9.13 -1.14 -12.07
N LYS A 532 8.95 0.03 -12.68
CA LYS A 532 9.98 0.79 -13.44
C LYS A 532 9.96 2.26 -13.01
N ASP A 533 9.91 2.52 -11.71
CA ASP A 533 9.90 3.88 -11.13
C ASP A 533 11.27 4.60 -11.24
N GLU A 534 12.24 4.06 -11.99
CA GLU A 534 13.50 4.76 -12.30
C GLU A 534 13.37 5.87 -13.35
N GLU A 535 12.29 5.91 -14.15
CA GLU A 535 12.07 7.03 -15.07
C GLU A 535 10.84 7.86 -14.68
N PRO A 536 11.01 9.14 -14.27
CA PRO A 536 9.90 10.03 -14.05
C PRO A 536 9.15 10.18 -15.37
N SER A 537 7.91 9.67 -15.43
CA SER A 537 7.07 9.91 -16.59
C SER A 537 6.92 11.42 -16.77
N VAL A 538 7.51 11.95 -17.85
CA VAL A 538 7.50 13.37 -18.25
C VAL A 538 6.07 13.88 -18.56
N LEU A 539 5.05 13.04 -18.41
CA LEU A 539 3.66 13.34 -18.72
C LEU A 539 2.93 13.94 -17.51
N GLY A 540 3.15 15.24 -17.30
CA GLY A 540 2.27 16.13 -16.54
C GLY A 540 2.41 16.02 -15.03
N ALA A 541 2.66 17.17 -14.37
CA ALA A 541 2.87 17.30 -12.92
C ALA A 541 1.74 16.73 -12.02
N ASN A 542 0.60 16.32 -12.59
CA ASN A 542 -0.57 15.85 -11.87
C ASN A 542 -0.88 14.35 -12.06
N ALA A 543 -0.05 13.55 -12.75
CA ALA A 543 -0.35 12.12 -12.90
C ALA A 543 -0.09 11.37 -11.58
N LEU A 544 -1.04 10.53 -11.15
CA LEU A 544 -0.84 9.66 -9.99
C LEU A 544 0.38 8.77 -10.23
N LYS A 545 1.35 8.81 -9.31
CA LYS A 545 2.53 7.95 -9.36
C LYS A 545 2.15 6.55 -8.91
N GLY A 546 1.87 5.67 -9.86
CA GLY A 546 1.54 4.26 -9.62
C GLY A 546 0.16 3.86 -10.14
N ASP A 547 -0.07 2.55 -10.13
CA ASP A 547 -1.33 1.96 -10.58
C ASP A 547 -2.32 1.89 -9.41
N VAL A 548 -3.62 1.97 -9.70
CA VAL A 548 -4.68 1.90 -8.67
C VAL A 548 -5.35 0.55 -8.72
N LEU A 549 -5.35 -0.16 -7.60
CA LEU A 549 -6.12 -1.38 -7.43
C LEU A 549 -7.43 -1.06 -6.70
N VAL A 550 -8.56 -1.33 -7.33
CA VAL A 550 -9.90 -1.23 -6.73
C VAL A 550 -10.43 -2.64 -6.51
N VAL A 551 -10.84 -2.95 -5.29
CA VAL A 551 -11.28 -4.28 -4.88
C VAL A 551 -12.78 -4.24 -4.59
N GLY A 552 -13.53 -5.05 -5.32
CA GLY A 552 -14.92 -5.39 -5.02
C GLY A 552 -15.00 -6.72 -4.27
N GLU A 553 -16.22 -7.17 -4.02
CA GLU A 553 -16.45 -8.43 -3.28
C GLU A 553 -15.99 -9.67 -4.03
N TYR A 554 -16.09 -9.69 -5.36
CA TYR A 554 -15.72 -10.84 -6.18
C TYR A 554 -14.80 -10.46 -7.33
N ARG A 555 -14.51 -9.18 -7.53
CA ARG A 555 -13.63 -8.70 -8.60
C ARG A 555 -12.56 -7.76 -8.10
N THR A 556 -11.41 -7.81 -8.74
CA THR A 556 -10.37 -6.80 -8.59
C THR A 556 -10.17 -6.08 -9.92
N HIS A 557 -10.02 -4.76 -9.87
CA HIS A 557 -9.80 -3.89 -11.02
C HIS A 557 -8.48 -3.16 -10.85
N LEU A 558 -7.51 -3.46 -11.69
CA LEU A 558 -6.25 -2.73 -11.79
C LEU A 558 -6.39 -1.64 -12.85
N LEU A 559 -6.17 -0.40 -12.45
CA LEU A 559 -6.17 0.79 -13.29
C LEU A 559 -4.73 1.26 -13.48
N SER A 560 -4.22 1.10 -14.71
CA SER A 560 -2.85 1.47 -15.07
C SER A 560 -2.87 2.51 -16.18
N ALA A 561 -1.87 3.41 -16.18
CA ALA A 561 -1.65 4.30 -17.30
C ALA A 561 -0.95 3.54 -18.44
N VAL A 562 -1.52 3.58 -19.64
CA VAL A 562 -0.89 2.98 -20.83
C VAL A 562 0.32 3.84 -21.21
N LYS A 563 1.53 3.33 -20.99
CA LYS A 563 2.75 3.93 -21.54
C LYS A 563 2.73 3.73 -23.06
N GLN A 564 2.79 4.81 -23.83
CA GLN A 564 3.12 4.69 -25.25
C GLN A 564 4.58 4.27 -25.33
N LYS A 565 4.88 3.05 -25.81
CA LYS A 565 6.25 2.68 -26.20
C LYS A 565 6.67 3.69 -27.27
N THR A 566 7.56 4.62 -26.94
CA THR A 566 8.40 5.24 -27.97
C THR A 566 9.20 4.09 -28.59
N PRO A 567 9.18 3.91 -29.91
CA PRO A 567 9.90 2.81 -30.54
C PRO A 567 11.38 2.93 -30.18
N LYS A 568 11.88 1.94 -29.43
CA LYS A 568 13.32 1.80 -29.19
C LYS A 568 13.94 1.42 -30.53
N LEU A 569 14.47 2.40 -31.25
CA LEU A 569 15.41 2.12 -32.32
C LEU A 569 16.58 1.35 -31.70
N PHE A 570 16.89 0.19 -32.26
CA PHE A 570 17.96 -0.71 -31.84
C PHE A 570 19.26 0.05 -31.52
N THR A 571 19.59 0.22 -30.24
CA THR A 571 20.95 0.57 -29.81
C THR A 571 21.74 -0.71 -29.69
N ARG A 572 22.17 -1.22 -30.84
CA ARG A 572 23.42 -1.98 -30.94
C ARG A 572 24.48 -0.95 -31.30
N ASP A 573 25.65 -1.02 -30.67
CA ASP A 573 26.82 -0.14 -30.88
C ASP A 573 27.33 -0.13 -32.34
N GLU A 574 26.53 0.37 -33.29
CA GLU A 574 26.98 0.81 -34.60
C GLU A 574 27.06 2.33 -34.55
N SER A 575 28.25 2.88 -34.81
CA SER A 575 28.45 4.31 -34.98
C SER A 575 27.36 4.88 -35.91
N PRO A 576 26.67 5.97 -35.55
CA PRO A 576 25.46 6.45 -36.24
C PRO A 576 25.65 6.60 -37.76
N THR A 577 26.86 6.95 -38.19
CA THR A 577 27.28 7.05 -39.60
C THR A 577 27.18 5.76 -40.41
N ARG A 578 27.23 4.55 -39.82
CA ARG A 578 27.11 3.29 -40.56
C ARG A 578 25.66 2.89 -40.81
N VAL A 579 24.79 3.12 -39.84
CA VAL A 579 23.35 2.86 -39.96
C VAL A 579 22.75 3.84 -40.96
N ASP A 580 23.07 5.12 -40.82
CA ASP A 580 22.57 6.17 -41.72
C ASP A 580 23.07 5.96 -43.16
N ARG A 581 24.29 5.44 -43.37
CA ARG A 581 24.81 5.09 -44.70
C ARG A 581 24.11 3.89 -45.34
N ARG A 582 23.76 2.86 -44.55
CA ARG A 582 22.94 1.74 -45.05
C ARG A 582 21.52 2.17 -45.41
N LEU A 583 20.91 3.02 -44.59
CA LEU A 583 19.58 3.57 -44.85
C LEU A 583 19.58 4.48 -46.10
N LEU A 584 20.67 5.21 -46.34
CA LEU A 584 20.85 5.97 -47.57
C LEU A 584 20.94 5.05 -48.81
N GLU A 585 21.71 3.96 -48.71
CA GLU A 585 21.84 2.96 -49.79
C GLU A 585 20.50 2.26 -50.12
N GLN A 586 19.62 2.14 -49.13
CA GLN A 586 18.27 1.57 -49.27
C GLN A 586 17.20 2.62 -49.65
N GLY A 587 17.54 3.92 -49.67
CA GLY A 587 16.59 5.01 -49.95
C GLY A 587 15.60 5.28 -48.82
N GLU A 588 15.83 4.74 -47.63
CA GLU A 588 14.96 4.84 -46.45
C GLU A 588 15.44 5.91 -45.45
N LEU A 589 16.50 6.65 -45.78
CA LEU A 589 17.02 7.69 -44.90
C LEU A 589 16.06 8.90 -44.85
N GLY A 590 15.44 9.11 -43.68
CA GLY A 590 14.61 10.28 -43.41
C GLY A 590 15.41 11.59 -43.30
N VAL A 591 14.69 12.72 -43.30
CA VAL A 591 15.28 14.08 -43.24
C VAL A 591 16.16 14.28 -42.01
N ASP A 592 15.74 13.75 -40.85
CA ASP A 592 16.53 13.81 -39.61
C ASP A 592 17.83 12.99 -39.69
N GLY A 593 17.87 11.94 -40.52
CA GLY A 593 19.07 11.15 -40.76
C GLY A 593 20.07 11.84 -41.70
N LEU A 594 19.55 12.60 -42.67
CA LEU A 594 20.36 13.45 -43.55
C LEU A 594 21.05 14.58 -42.78
N ASP A 595 20.34 15.21 -41.83
CA ASP A 595 20.88 16.31 -41.01
C ASP A 595 22.07 15.84 -40.17
N ARG A 596 21.94 14.67 -39.52
CA ARG A 596 23.04 14.04 -38.76
C ARG A 596 24.23 13.64 -39.64
N MET A 597 24.00 13.22 -40.88
CA MET A 597 25.08 12.95 -41.83
C MET A 597 25.79 14.24 -42.26
N LEU A 598 25.06 15.33 -42.47
CA LEU A 598 25.62 16.63 -42.85
C LEU A 598 26.46 17.24 -41.71
N ASP A 599 25.97 17.19 -40.47
CA ASP A 599 26.73 17.63 -39.28
C ASP A 599 28.05 16.85 -39.14
N SER A 600 28.05 15.56 -39.48
CA SER A 600 29.26 14.73 -39.44
C SER A 600 30.28 15.07 -40.55
N MET A 601 29.84 15.72 -41.63
CA MET A 601 30.71 16.15 -42.72
C MET A 601 31.36 17.51 -42.46
N GLU A 602 30.76 18.34 -41.59
CA GLU A 602 31.26 19.70 -41.30
C GLU A 602 32.55 19.70 -40.46
N GLY A 603 32.90 18.56 -39.83
CA GLY A 603 34.09 18.42 -38.98
C GLY A 603 35.42 18.08 -39.69
N VAL A 604 35.48 18.03 -41.03
CA VAL A 604 36.72 17.68 -41.75
C VAL A 604 37.51 18.94 -42.12
N GLU A 605 38.24 19.52 -41.15
CA GLU A 605 39.24 20.55 -41.43
C GLU A 605 40.36 19.99 -42.33
N ARG A 606 40.46 20.51 -43.56
CA ARG A 606 41.59 20.26 -44.46
C ARG A 606 42.85 20.93 -43.89
N ARG A 607 43.73 20.15 -43.25
CA ARG A 607 45.14 20.56 -43.05
C ARG A 607 45.83 20.65 -44.42
N VAL A 608 45.92 21.87 -44.95
CA VAL A 608 46.82 22.20 -46.05
C VAL A 608 48.18 22.50 -45.42
N GLY A 609 49.16 21.63 -45.68
CA GLY A 609 50.54 21.87 -45.26
C GLY A 609 51.16 22.97 -46.10
N PHE A 610 51.69 24.00 -45.45
CA PHE A 610 52.73 24.85 -46.02
C PHE A 610 54.09 24.34 -45.52
N MET A 611 54.96 23.96 -46.45
CA MET A 611 56.40 23.88 -46.21
C MET A 611 56.95 25.31 -46.28
N ASP A 612 57.59 25.75 -45.21
CA ASP A 612 58.96 26.31 -45.20
C ASP A 612 59.51 26.26 -43.77
#